data_AF-A0A661SK06-F1
#
_entry.id   AF-A0A661SK06-F1
#
_cell.length_a   1.000
_cell.length_b   1.000
_cell.length_c   1.000
_cell.angle_alpha   90.00
_cell.angle_beta   90.00
_cell.angle_gamma   90.00
#
_symmetry.space_group_name_H-M   'P 1'
#
loop_
_entity.id
_entity.type
_entity.pdbx_description
1 polymer ?
#
loop_
_entity_poly.entity_id
_entity_poly.type
_entity_poly.pdbx_seq_one_letter_code
_entity_poly.pdbx_strand_id
1 'polypeptide(L)'
;MEKIKEMYAVIFKEQWPFWAGGIFLAILAILMWTCGKPWAVIGGYRNWADWLLTGIGVYDGKRLVSPLLDTKSIMALGLVFGSFTAALISGEFGFRMPPWFELLKGGVAGTLMGFSSVLAGG
;
A
#
# COMPACT_ATOMS: atom_id res chain seq x y z
N MET A 1 -0.88 -36.02 -2.49
CA MET A 1 -0.48 -34.99 -3.48
C MET A 1 -1.67 -34.18 -3.98
N GLU A 2 -2.81 -34.81 -4.33
CA GLU A 2 -4.02 -34.09 -4.80
C GLU A 2 -4.60 -33.10 -3.80
N LYS A 3 -4.79 -33.50 -2.53
CA LYS A 3 -5.34 -32.61 -1.48
C LYS A 3 -4.57 -31.30 -1.29
N ILE A 4 -3.24 -31.32 -1.46
CA ILE A 4 -2.40 -30.11 -1.33
C ILE A 4 -2.63 -29.17 -2.51
N LYS A 5 -2.82 -29.72 -3.72
CA LYS A 5 -3.11 -28.93 -4.93
C LYS A 5 -4.50 -28.30 -4.86
N GLU A 6 -5.49 -29.03 -4.37
CA GLU A 6 -6.84 -28.50 -4.15
C GLU A 6 -6.85 -27.38 -3.10
N MET A 7 -6.21 -27.59 -1.95
CA MET A 7 -6.09 -26.54 -0.93
C MET A 7 -5.37 -25.30 -1.47
N TYR A 8 -4.30 -25.47 -2.25
CA TYR A 8 -3.60 -24.35 -2.87
C TYR A 8 -4.49 -23.60 -3.86
N ALA A 9 -5.30 -24.31 -4.65
CA ALA A 9 -6.23 -23.68 -5.58
C ALA A 9 -7.30 -22.85 -4.84
N VAL A 10 -7.92 -23.40 -3.81
CA VAL A 10 -8.95 -22.72 -3.00
C VAL A 10 -8.39 -21.49 -2.29
N ILE A 11 -7.16 -21.58 -1.74
CA ILE A 11 -6.57 -20.49 -0.96
C ILE A 11 -6.04 -19.37 -1.84
N PHE A 12 -5.38 -19.70 -2.97
CA PHE A 12 -4.62 -18.71 -3.74
C PHE A 12 -5.14 -18.43 -5.14
N LYS A 13 -5.86 -19.37 -5.78
CA LYS A 13 -6.36 -19.18 -7.15
C LYS A 13 -7.82 -18.79 -7.20
N GLU A 14 -8.63 -19.31 -6.29
CA GLU A 14 -10.05 -18.98 -6.24
C GLU A 14 -10.27 -17.60 -5.62
N GLN A 15 -11.26 -16.87 -6.16
CA GLN A 15 -11.65 -15.60 -5.60
C GLN A 15 -12.38 -15.81 -4.28
N TRP A 16 -11.84 -15.23 -3.21
CA TRP A 16 -12.48 -15.29 -1.90
C TRP A 16 -13.81 -14.54 -1.92
N PRO A 17 -14.82 -15.01 -1.19
CA PRO A 17 -16.09 -14.31 -1.10
C PRO A 17 -15.89 -12.94 -0.41
N PHE A 18 -16.67 -11.95 -0.85
CA PHE A 18 -16.55 -10.55 -0.39
C PHE A 18 -16.50 -10.40 1.13
N TRP A 19 -17.35 -11.14 1.85
CA TRP A 19 -17.43 -11.07 3.31
C TRP A 19 -16.13 -11.48 4.00
N ALA A 20 -15.39 -12.45 3.44
CA ALA A 20 -14.16 -12.92 4.05
C ALA A 20 -13.08 -11.82 4.02
N GLY A 21 -12.93 -11.15 2.87
CA GLY A 21 -12.05 -9.98 2.76
C GLY A 21 -12.42 -8.86 3.75
N GLY A 22 -13.72 -8.59 3.91
CA GLY A 22 -14.21 -7.64 4.91
C GLY A 22 -13.85 -8.00 6.35
N ILE A 23 -13.98 -9.29 6.72
CA ILE A 23 -13.62 -9.78 8.06
C ILE A 23 -12.12 -9.63 8.32
N PHE A 24 -11.24 -10.02 7.39
CA PHE A 24 -9.80 -9.85 7.58
C PHE A 24 -9.42 -8.37 7.69
N LEU A 25 -10.03 -7.51 6.89
CA LEU A 25 -9.79 -6.07 6.96
C LEU A 25 -10.23 -5.50 8.31
N ALA A 26 -11.38 -5.94 8.83
CA ALA A 26 -11.87 -5.54 10.16
C ALA A 26 -10.94 -6.01 11.29
N ILE A 27 -10.49 -7.27 11.25
CA ILE A 27 -9.52 -7.81 12.22
C ILE A 27 -8.23 -6.99 12.17
N LEU A 28 -7.71 -6.74 10.98
CA LEU A 28 -6.50 -5.95 10.79
C LEU A 28 -6.67 -4.53 11.32
N ALA A 29 -7.80 -3.88 11.04
CA ALA A 29 -8.11 -2.55 11.56
C ALA A 29 -8.16 -2.52 13.11
N ILE A 30 -8.77 -3.53 13.74
CA ILE A 30 -8.80 -3.68 15.20
C ILE A 30 -7.38 -3.85 15.75
N LEU A 31 -6.57 -4.70 15.14
CA LEU A 31 -5.18 -4.93 15.54
C LEU A 31 -4.34 -3.64 15.46
N MET A 32 -4.50 -2.87 14.39
CA MET A 32 -3.82 -1.58 14.20
C MET A 32 -4.23 -0.56 15.26
N TRP A 33 -5.52 -0.55 15.61
CA TRP A 33 -6.04 0.29 16.68
C TRP A 33 -5.42 -0.09 18.03
N THR A 34 -5.32 -1.38 18.35
CA THR A 34 -4.65 -1.85 19.58
C THR A 34 -3.15 -1.53 19.61
N CYS A 35 -2.48 -1.47 18.46
CA CYS A 35 -1.08 -1.01 18.36
C CYS A 35 -0.93 0.53 18.46
N GLY A 36 -2.02 1.27 18.64
CA GLY A 36 -2.00 2.73 18.87
C GLY A 36 -1.65 3.56 17.63
N LYS A 37 -1.66 2.96 16.44
CA LYS A 37 -1.41 3.67 15.17
C LYS A 37 -2.49 3.28 14.16
N PRO A 38 -3.50 4.13 13.92
CA PRO A 38 -4.49 3.85 12.88
C PRO A 38 -3.80 3.72 11.53
N TRP A 39 -4.34 2.86 10.65
CA TRP A 39 -3.79 2.69 9.31
C TRP A 39 -3.89 4.00 8.54
N ALA A 40 -2.74 4.64 8.29
CA ALA A 40 -2.65 5.81 7.44
C ALA A 40 -1.54 5.61 6.41
N VAL A 41 -1.89 5.80 5.14
CA VAL A 41 -1.00 5.56 4.00
C VAL A 41 -0.20 6.83 3.64
N ILE A 42 -0.85 8.00 3.72
CA ILE A 42 -0.25 9.30 3.34
C ILE A 42 0.98 9.66 4.16
N GLY A 43 0.99 9.32 5.46
CA GLY A 43 2.12 9.62 6.33
C GLY A 43 3.43 8.93 5.89
N GLY A 44 3.33 7.69 5.40
CA GLY A 44 4.47 6.98 4.84
C GLY A 44 4.95 7.61 3.54
N TYR A 45 4.03 7.89 2.60
CA TYR A 45 4.38 8.52 1.32
C TYR A 45 4.97 9.92 1.47
N ARG A 46 4.52 10.70 2.45
CA ARG A 46 5.08 12.02 2.74
C ARG A 46 6.54 11.92 3.16
N ASN A 47 6.90 10.97 4.02
CA ASN A 47 8.28 10.76 4.43
C ASN A 47 9.19 10.40 3.24
N TRP A 48 8.70 9.53 2.33
CA TRP A 48 9.39 9.23 1.07
C TRP A 48 9.56 10.46 0.18
N ALA A 49 8.52 11.28 0.04
CA ALA A 49 8.57 12.51 -0.75
C ALA A 49 9.56 13.53 -0.17
N ASP A 50 9.53 13.75 1.15
CA ASP A 50 10.44 14.68 1.83
C ASP A 50 11.91 14.23 1.68
N TRP A 51 12.16 12.91 1.72
CA TRP A 51 13.49 12.34 1.44
C TRP A 51 13.94 12.56 -0.01
N LEU A 52 13.06 12.35 -0.99
CA LEU A 52 13.38 12.60 -2.40
C LEU A 52 13.69 14.08 -2.65
N LEU A 53 12.89 14.99 -2.08
CA LEU A 53 13.07 16.43 -2.21
C LEU A 53 14.35 16.93 -1.53
N THR A 54 14.73 16.32 -0.41
CA THR A 54 16.02 16.56 0.24
C THR A 54 17.19 16.06 -0.62
N GLY A 55 17.06 14.89 -1.25
CA GLY A 55 18.05 14.35 -2.17
C GLY A 55 18.33 15.24 -3.39
N ILE A 56 17.32 16.04 -3.81
CA ILE A 56 17.43 17.02 -4.91
C ILE A 56 17.83 18.42 -4.40
N GLY A 57 18.02 18.59 -3.09
CA GLY A 57 18.49 19.83 -2.47
C GLY A 57 17.41 20.89 -2.21
N VAL A 58 16.13 20.50 -2.25
CA VAL A 58 14.99 21.41 -2.00
C VAL A 58 14.79 21.68 -0.51
N TYR A 59 15.14 20.73 0.36
CA TYR A 59 14.99 20.84 1.82
C TYR A 59 16.30 20.59 2.57
N ASP A 60 16.47 21.26 3.73
CA ASP A 60 17.60 21.04 4.64
C ASP A 60 17.31 19.81 5.52
N GLY A 61 17.97 18.69 5.23
CA GLY A 61 17.61 17.34 5.70
C GLY A 61 17.83 17.02 7.17
N LYS A 62 18.10 18.01 8.02
CA LYS A 62 18.63 17.85 9.38
C LYS A 62 17.70 17.16 10.39
N ARG A 63 16.44 16.86 10.03
CA ARG A 63 15.44 16.22 10.92
C ARG A 63 14.65 15.08 10.29
N LEU A 64 15.07 14.58 9.13
CA LEU A 64 14.34 13.51 8.45
C LEU A 64 14.64 12.16 9.10
N VAL A 65 13.60 11.47 9.53
CA VAL A 65 13.70 10.06 9.89
C VAL A 65 13.88 9.28 8.59
N SER A 66 14.81 8.34 8.54
CA SER A 66 14.98 7.48 7.35
C SER A 66 13.65 6.78 7.00
N PRO A 67 13.27 6.69 5.72
CA PRO A 67 11.99 6.09 5.32
C PRO A 67 11.91 4.62 5.74
N LEU A 68 13.05 3.95 5.91
CA LEU A 68 13.09 2.55 6.35
C LEU A 68 12.92 2.37 7.86
N LEU A 69 13.05 3.44 8.65
CA LEU A 69 12.91 3.43 10.11
C LEU A 69 11.58 4.01 10.60
N ASP A 70 10.84 4.69 9.72
CA ASP A 70 9.53 5.24 10.07
C ASP A 70 8.45 4.16 10.00
N THR A 71 7.72 3.98 11.11
CA THR A 71 6.65 2.98 11.23
C THR A 71 5.61 3.11 10.13
N LYS A 72 5.24 4.35 9.75
CA LYS A 72 4.20 4.59 8.73
C LYS A 72 4.67 4.16 7.35
N SER A 73 5.94 4.42 7.04
CA SER A 73 6.57 3.98 5.80
C SER A 73 6.73 2.47 5.74
N ILE A 74 7.15 1.81 6.83
CA ILE A 74 7.24 0.34 6.89
C ILE A 74 5.86 -0.30 6.66
N MET A 75 4.78 0.27 7.23
CA MET A 75 3.41 -0.20 6.99
C MET A 75 3.01 -0.08 5.51
N ALA A 76 3.32 1.06 4.87
CA ALA A 76 3.03 1.27 3.45
C ALA A 76 3.84 0.30 2.56
N LEU A 77 5.12 0.10 2.86
CA LEU A 77 5.95 -0.89 2.16
C LEU A 77 5.41 -2.31 2.39
N GLY A 78 5.04 -2.66 3.62
CA GLY A 78 4.44 -3.95 3.95
C GLY A 78 3.16 -4.23 3.17
N LEU A 79 2.33 -3.20 2.93
CA LEU A 79 1.15 -3.32 2.07
C LEU A 79 1.54 -3.61 0.61
N VAL A 80 2.48 -2.83 0.05
CA VAL A 80 2.95 -3.00 -1.33
C VAL A 80 3.56 -4.39 -1.50
N PHE A 81 4.52 -4.76 -0.65
CA PHE A 81 5.15 -6.08 -0.68
C PHE A 81 4.15 -7.21 -0.42
N GLY A 82 3.22 -7.05 0.52
CA GLY A 82 2.18 -8.04 0.81
C GLY A 82 1.26 -8.28 -0.39
N SER A 83 0.77 -7.21 -1.04
CA SER A 83 -0.05 -7.31 -2.26
C SER A 83 0.73 -7.93 -3.42
N PHE A 84 2.02 -7.59 -3.54
CA PHE A 84 2.89 -8.13 -4.57
C PHE A 84 3.16 -9.62 -4.35
N THR A 85 3.49 -10.05 -3.14
CA THR A 85 3.66 -11.46 -2.78
C THR A 85 2.36 -12.25 -2.99
N ALA A 86 1.22 -11.69 -2.60
CA ALA A 86 -0.08 -12.32 -2.86
C ALA A 86 -0.31 -12.51 -4.37
N ALA A 87 -0.09 -11.48 -5.18
CA ALA A 87 -0.24 -11.58 -6.64
C ALA A 87 0.71 -12.60 -7.28
N LEU A 88 1.96 -12.71 -6.78
CA LEU A 88 2.91 -13.72 -7.23
C LEU A 88 2.48 -15.14 -6.87
N ILE A 89 2.01 -15.37 -5.64
CA ILE A 89 1.56 -16.70 -5.20
C ILE A 89 0.27 -17.11 -5.92
N SER A 90 -0.62 -16.17 -6.21
CA SER A 90 -1.83 -16.41 -7.01
C SER A 90 -1.54 -16.62 -8.50
N GLY A 91 -0.37 -16.22 -8.99
CA GLY A 91 -0.03 -16.27 -10.41
C GLY A 91 -0.72 -15.19 -11.27
N GLU A 92 -1.28 -14.16 -10.63
CA GLU A 92 -2.01 -13.06 -11.29
C GLU A 92 -1.12 -11.85 -11.60
N PHE A 93 0.16 -11.90 -11.21
CA PHE A 93 1.10 -10.82 -11.49
C PHE A 93 1.36 -10.72 -13.01
N GLY A 94 1.08 -9.53 -13.57
CA GLY A 94 1.38 -9.23 -14.96
C GLY A 94 1.59 -7.74 -15.17
N PHE A 95 2.59 -7.38 -15.98
CA PHE A 95 2.84 -5.98 -16.34
C PHE A 95 1.76 -5.51 -17.31
N ARG A 96 0.86 -4.64 -16.84
CA ARG A 96 -0.25 -4.08 -17.62
C ARG A 96 -0.06 -2.57 -17.72
N MET A 97 0.47 -2.10 -18.84
CA MET A 97 0.64 -0.68 -19.06
C MET A 97 -0.65 -0.10 -19.66
N PRO A 98 -1.33 0.81 -18.96
CA PRO A 98 -2.56 1.41 -19.48
C PRO A 98 -2.23 2.41 -20.60
N PRO A 99 -3.20 2.74 -21.47
CA PRO A 99 -3.03 3.76 -22.50
C PRO A 99 -2.69 5.13 -21.90
N TRP A 100 -2.03 5.98 -22.69
CA TRP A 100 -1.50 7.27 -22.22
C TRP A 100 -2.53 8.18 -21.53
N PHE A 101 -3.77 8.20 -22.02
CA PHE A 101 -4.84 9.00 -21.40
C PHE A 101 -5.26 8.49 -20.01
N GLU A 102 -5.16 7.18 -19.75
CA GLU A 102 -5.43 6.61 -18.44
C GLU A 102 -4.31 6.91 -17.45
N LEU A 103 -3.05 6.93 -17.91
CA LEU A 103 -1.91 7.43 -17.15
C LEU A 103 -2.12 8.90 -16.72
N LEU A 104 -2.54 9.75 -17.66
CA LEU A 104 -2.79 11.16 -17.37
C LEU A 104 -3.94 11.35 -16.37
N LYS A 105 -5.06 10.61 -16.54
CA LYS A 105 -6.17 10.60 -15.58
C LYS A 105 -5.71 10.12 -14.20
N GLY A 106 -4.89 9.08 -14.14
CA GLY A 106 -4.31 8.56 -12.91
C GLY A 106 -3.42 9.61 -12.22
N GLY A 107 -2.61 10.33 -12.97
CA GLY A 107 -1.80 11.44 -12.47
C GLY A 107 -2.66 12.56 -11.88
N VAL A 108 -3.67 13.03 -12.61
CA VAL A 108 -4.59 14.08 -12.15
C VAL A 108 -5.34 13.62 -10.88
N ALA A 109 -5.90 12.42 -10.89
CA ALA A 109 -6.60 11.85 -9.73
C ALA A 109 -5.68 11.72 -8.51
N GLY A 110 -4.44 11.24 -8.71
CA GLY A 110 -3.45 11.10 -7.64
C GLY A 110 -3.06 12.45 -7.01
N THR A 111 -2.86 13.48 -7.82
CA THR A 111 -2.59 14.83 -7.28
C THR A 111 -3.75 15.37 -6.46
N LEU A 112 -4.99 15.23 -6.96
CA LEU A 112 -6.20 15.64 -6.25
C LEU A 112 -6.38 14.89 -4.93
N MET A 113 -6.12 13.58 -4.90
CA MET A 113 -6.14 12.77 -3.67
C MET A 113 -5.09 13.26 -2.68
N GLY A 114 -3.87 13.55 -3.14
CA GLY A 114 -2.80 14.11 -2.32
C GLY A 114 -3.21 15.45 -1.68
N PHE A 115 -3.67 16.40 -2.48
CA PHE A 115 -4.15 17.69 -1.97
C PHE A 115 -5.29 17.53 -0.97
N SER A 116 -6.29 16.71 -1.31
CA SER A 116 -7.46 16.49 -0.46
C SER A 116 -7.08 15.86 0.87
N SER A 117 -6.15 14.90 0.89
CA SER A 117 -5.70 14.25 2.12
C SER A 117 -5.02 15.20 3.10
N VAL A 118 -4.26 16.17 2.59
CA VAL A 118 -3.63 17.20 3.42
C VAL A 118 -4.68 18.12 4.03
N LEU A 119 -5.70 18.49 3.24
CA LEU A 119 -6.81 19.32 3.71
C LEU A 119 -7.67 18.59 4.76
N ALA A 120 -7.89 17.29 4.59
CA ALA A 120 -8.67 16.47 5.51
C ALA A 120 -7.91 16.13 6.82
N GLY A 121 -6.59 16.36 6.86
CA GLY A 121 -5.76 16.07 8.03
C GLY A 121 -5.38 14.60 8.20
N GLY A 122 -5.59 13.78 7.17
CA GLY A 122 -5.36 12.33 7.20
C GLY A 122 -6.21 11.60 6.18
#